data_AF-A0A381ZMS6-F1
#
_entry.id   AF-A0A381ZMS6-F1
#
_cell.length_a   1.000
_cell.length_b   1.000
_cell.length_c   1.000
_cell.angle_alpha   90.00
_cell.angle_beta   90.00
_cell.angle_gamma   90.00
#
_symmetry.space_group_name_H-M   'P 1'
#
loop_
_entity.id
_entity.type
_entity.pdbx_description
1 polymer ?
#
loop_
_entity_poly.entity_id
_entity_poly.type
_entity_poly.pdbx_seq_one_letter_code
_entity_poly.pdbx_strand_id
1 'polypeptide(L)' 'MSVSLMDVDHVATLAWLRFSDEEREQLVDQLNEILNYVEQLDKIDTADVPPTSHVLDLRNVLRED' A
#
# COMPACT_ATOMS: atom_id res chain seq x y z
N MET A 1 9.23 -0.38 -10.37
CA MET A 1 9.54 0.81 -9.56
C MET A 1 10.47 0.39 -8.42
N SER A 2 11.45 1.21 -8.07
CA SER A 2 12.39 0.89 -6.98
C SER A 2 12.22 1.84 -5.81
N VAL A 3 12.13 1.29 -4.59
CA VAL A 3 12.06 1.99 -3.31
C VAL A 3 13.47 2.23 -2.79
N SER A 4 13.71 3.42 -2.26
CA SER A 4 14.95 3.83 -1.60
C SER A 4 14.78 3.91 -0.07
N LEU A 5 15.89 4.05 0.66
CA LEU A 5 15.87 4.25 2.11
C LEU A 5 15.06 5.50 2.51
N MET A 6 15.13 6.57 1.71
CA MET A 6 14.36 7.79 1.95
C MET A 6 12.84 7.54 1.86
N ASP A 7 12.43 6.67 0.94
CA ASP A 7 11.02 6.31 0.78
C ASP A 7 10.54 5.48 1.99
N VAL A 8 11.38 4.57 2.50
CA VAL A 8 11.09 3.81 3.72
C VAL A 8 10.94 4.74 4.93
N ASP A 9 11.86 5.69 5.11
CA ASP A 9 11.78 6.68 6.19
C ASP A 9 10.53 7.57 6.07
N HIS A 10 10.17 7.95 4.84
CA HIS A 10 8.98 8.76 4.58
C HIS A 10 7.70 8.00 4.97
N VAL A 11 7.56 6.76 4.52
CA VAL A 11 6.38 5.93 4.82
C VAL A 11 6.33 5.55 6.30
N ALA A 12 7.47 5.24 6.92
CA ALA A 12 7.54 4.97 8.36
C ALA A 12 7.05 6.18 9.18
N THR A 13 7.41 7.40 8.75
CA THR A 13 6.92 8.64 9.37
C THR A 13 5.42 8.80 9.23
N LEU A 14 4.86 8.53 8.05
CA LEU A 14 3.40 8.59 7.82
C LEU A 14 2.65 7.55 8.67
N ALA A 15 3.23 6.36 8.83
CA ALA A 15 2.67 5.26 9.61
C ALA A 15 2.95 5.35 11.12
N TRP A 16 3.70 6.36 11.58
CA TRP A 16 4.14 6.52 12.98
C TRP A 16 4.93 5.31 13.52
N LEU A 17 5.77 4.71 12.66
CA LEU A 17 6.65 3.60 13.01
C LEU A 17 8.10 4.06 13.16
N ARG A 18 8.85 3.39 14.03
CA ARG A 18 10.29 3.60 14.22
C ARG A 18 11.02 2.29 14.00
N PHE A 19 12.10 2.36 13.25
CA PHE A 19 12.96 1.23 12.91
C PHE A 19 14.42 1.58 13.19
N SER A 20 15.22 0.57 13.56
CA SER A 20 16.68 0.69 13.60
C SER A 20 17.25 0.88 12.19
N ASP A 21 18.52 1.25 12.09
CA ASP A 21 19.16 1.43 10.78
C ASP A 21 19.24 0.09 10.02
N GLU A 22 19.52 -1.02 10.72
CA GLU A 22 19.55 -2.35 10.10
C GLU A 22 18.16 -2.79 9.59
N GLU A 23 17.11 -2.49 10.35
CA GLU A 23 15.73 -2.80 9.95
C GLU A 23 15.33 -2.01 8.70
N ARG A 24 15.76 -0.76 8.57
CA ARG A 24 15.46 0.07 7.39
C ARG A 24 16.11 -0.47 6.13
N GLU A 25 17.37 -0.89 6.21
CA GLU A 25 18.07 -1.49 5.07
C GLU A 25 17.36 -2.77 4.61
N GLN A 26 16.96 -3.63 5.55
CA GLN A 26 16.20 -4.84 5.24
C GLN A 26 14.83 -4.54 4.61
N LEU A 27 14.14 -3.50 5.11
CA LEU A 27 12.84 -3.09 4.60
C LEU A 27 12.92 -2.59 3.16
N VAL A 28 14.00 -1.94 2.75
CA VAL A 28 14.20 -1.51 1.35
C VAL A 28 14.12 -2.73 0.42
N ASP A 29 14.85 -3.80 0.71
CA ASP A 29 14.86 -5.00 -0.13
C ASP A 29 13.50 -5.69 -0.14
N GLN A 30 12.89 -5.88 1.04
CA GLN A 30 11.60 -6.54 1.18
C GLN A 30 10.47 -5.77 0.47
N LEU A 31 10.45 -4.43 0.59
CA LEU A 31 9.45 -3.60 -0.10
C LEU A 31 9.63 -3.65 -1.61
N ASN A 32 10.87 -3.67 -2.10
CA ASN A 32 11.14 -3.85 -3.52
C ASN A 32 10.62 -5.20 -4.03
N GLU A 33 10.81 -6.30 -3.28
CA GLU A 33 10.26 -7.61 -3.63
C GLU A 33 8.71 -7.60 -3.69
N ILE A 34 8.06 -7.00 -2.70
CA ILE A 34 6.60 -6.88 -2.65
C ILE A 34 6.07 -6.06 -3.84
N LEU A 35 6.68 -4.92 -4.12
CA LEU A 35 6.24 -4.06 -5.24
C LEU A 35 6.45 -4.75 -6.59
N ASN A 36 7.58 -5.42 -6.79
CA ASN A 36 7.82 -6.22 -8.00
C ASN A 36 6.76 -7.33 -8.17
N TYR A 37 6.28 -7.92 -7.07
CA TYR A 37 5.19 -8.88 -7.12
C TYR A 37 3.87 -8.22 -7.53
N VAL A 38 3.55 -7.04 -6.97
CA VAL A 38 2.33 -6.28 -7.26
C VAL A 38 2.26 -5.79 -8.71
N GLU A 39 3.41 -5.48 -9.35
CA GLU A 39 3.50 -5.11 -10.77
C GLU A 39 2.90 -6.16 -11.72
N GLN A 40 2.67 -7.40 -11.26
CA GLN A 40 1.93 -8.39 -12.07
C GLN A 40 0.50 -7.95 -12.40
N LEU A 41 -0.11 -7.09 -11.55
CA LEU A 41 -1.46 -6.58 -11.75
C LEU A 41 -1.56 -5.61 -12.94
N ASP A 42 -0.47 -4.90 -13.28
CA ASP A 42 -0.44 -3.93 -14.40
C ASP A 42 -0.65 -4.60 -15.77
N LYS A 43 -0.55 -5.93 -15.84
CA LYS A 43 -0.80 -6.73 -17.06
C LYS A 43 -2.29 -6.88 -17.38
N ILE A 44 -3.17 -6.49 -16.47
CA ILE A 44 -4.61 -6.67 -16.58
C ILE A 44 -5.25 -5.31 -16.92
N ASP A 45 -6.02 -5.27 -18.02
CA ASP A 45 -6.77 -4.08 -18.40
C ASP A 45 -7.97 -3.87 -17.47
N THR A 46 -8.04 -2.67 -16.88
CA THR A 46 -9.10 -2.24 -15.95
C THR A 46 -9.75 -0.93 -16.37
N ALA A 47 -9.53 -0.46 -17.60
CA ALA A 47 -9.99 0.86 -18.08
C ALA A 47 -11.50 1.08 -17.94
N ASP A 48 -12.30 0.03 -18.14
CA ASP A 48 -13.77 0.07 -18.08
C ASP A 48 -14.34 -0.49 -16.77
N VAL A 49 -13.50 -0.82 -15.79
CA VAL A 49 -13.92 -1.42 -14.52
C VAL A 49 -13.80 -0.38 -13.39
N PRO A 50 -14.92 0.10 -12.80
CA PRO A 50 -14.84 1.03 -11.69
C PRO A 50 -14.23 0.36 -10.44
N PRO A 51 -13.53 1.12 -9.59
CA PRO A 51 -12.96 0.57 -8.35
C PRO A 51 -14.07 0.15 -7.37
N THR A 52 -13.86 -0.98 -6.69
CA THR A 52 -14.80 -1.52 -5.70
C THR A 52 -14.33 -1.16 -4.28
N SER A 53 -15.00 -0.20 -3.62
CA SER A 53 -14.67 0.21 -2.24
C SER A 53 -15.31 -0.68 -1.17
N HIS A 54 -16.53 -1.17 -1.42
CA HIS A 54 -17.28 -2.05 -0.52
C HIS A 54 -17.91 -3.17 -1.33
N VAL A 55 -17.93 -4.39 -0.77
CA VAL A 55 -18.53 -5.56 -1.44
C VAL A 55 -20.05 -5.63 -1.29
N LEU A 56 -20.62 -4.86 -0.37
CA LEU A 56 -22.06 -4.77 -0.12
C LEU A 56 -22.59 -3.42 -0.57
N ASP A 57 -23.79 -3.39 -1.16
CA ASP A 57 -24.51 -2.15 -1.51
C ASP A 57 -25.25 -1.60 -0.28
N LEU A 58 -24.50 -1.16 0.72
CA LEU A 58 -25.04 -0.50 1.92
C LEU A 58 -25.33 0.97 1.64
N ARG A 59 -26.50 1.45 2.10
CA ARG A 59 -26.91 2.85 1.95
C ARG A 59 -27.49 3.36 3.26
N ASN A 60 -27.09 4.56 3.67
CA ASN A 60 -27.67 5.30 4.80
C ASN A 60 -27.81 4.47 6.09
N VAL A 61 -26.71 3.86 6.56
CA VAL A 61 -26.68 3.17 7.86
C VAL A 61 -26.59 4.21 8.97
N LEU A 62 -27.74 4.57 9.53
CA LEU A 62 -27.86 5.59 10.58
C LEU A 62 -27.86 4.93 11.97
N ARG A 63 -27.26 5.63 12.93
CA ARG A 63 -27.37 5.35 14.37
C ARG A 63 -28.58 6.12 14.93
N GLU A 64 -29.28 5.56 15.91
CA GLU A 64 -30.23 6.33 16.74
C GLU A 64 -29.48 7.45 17.48
N ASP A 65 -30.13 8.60 17.70
CA ASP A 65 -29.52 9.74 18.39
C ASP A 65 -29.24 9.44 19.87
#